data_AF-A0A2N2X1U5-F1
#
_entry.id   AF-A0A2N2X1U5-F1
#
_cell.length_a   1.000
_cell.length_b   1.000
_cell.length_c   1.000
_cell.angle_alpha   90.00
_cell.angle_beta   90.00
_cell.angle_gamma   90.00
#
_symmetry.space_group_name_H-M   'P 1'
#
loop_
_entity.id
_entity.type
_entity.pdbx_description
1 polymer ?
#
loop_
_entity_poly.entity_id
_entity_poly.type
_entity_poly.pdbx_seq_one_letter_code
_entity_poly.pdbx_strand_id
1 'polypeptide(L)'
;MIKFKNMFLIAALLLPVAIVTSCNNNDDDDINGNESPVALSTTPQNNTTNTERNIVVSATFSQAMDPTSINSTSFTLKQGASTIAGVVTYTGMVATFTPVSNLNAAELFTATVTTDAKSSAGMFLENNYEWSFTTEGNPSSTDAVNLGASGNYLILAKTAINNSGTSALTGDLGLSPAATSYITGLSLTDFTGYATSAQVTGQVLAADMADPTPITLTTAVENMITAYNDAAGRSAVDFLDLGTGNIGGKTLSPGIYKWNNTVTIPANVTISGSSTDVWIFQIAENLTISSAVSITLIGGAQASNIFWQVAGQATVGTGAHFEGIILSMTSITFQTGATLNGRLLAQTAVVLDGNALTKP
;
A
#
# COMPACT_ATOMS: atom_id res chain seq x y z
N MET A 1 -8.42 -41.61 -39.77
CA MET A 1 -8.91 -40.56 -38.85
C MET A 1 -8.34 -39.23 -39.30
N ILE A 2 -9.25 -38.33 -39.66
CA ILE A 2 -9.06 -37.12 -40.46
C ILE A 2 -8.46 -36.01 -39.59
N LYS A 3 -7.41 -35.31 -40.04
CA LYS A 3 -6.95 -34.03 -39.47
C LYS A 3 -7.26 -32.91 -40.47
N PHE A 4 -8.32 -32.14 -40.19
CA PHE A 4 -8.62 -30.90 -40.89
C PHE A 4 -7.71 -29.78 -40.37
N LYS A 5 -7.07 -29.09 -41.30
CA LYS A 5 -6.24 -27.90 -41.09
C LYS A 5 -7.12 -26.70 -41.42
N ASN A 6 -7.67 -26.01 -40.42
CA ASN A 6 -8.43 -24.78 -40.64
C ASN A 6 -7.47 -23.60 -40.79
N MET A 7 -7.26 -23.22 -42.05
CA MET A 7 -6.55 -22.03 -42.49
C MET A 7 -7.57 -20.88 -42.56
N PHE A 8 -7.57 -19.98 -41.58
CA PHE A 8 -8.38 -18.76 -41.65
C PHE A 8 -7.64 -17.74 -42.54
N LEU A 9 -8.20 -17.52 -43.74
CA LEU A 9 -7.90 -16.40 -44.61
C LEU A 9 -8.44 -15.12 -43.95
N ILE A 10 -7.57 -14.19 -43.57
CA ILE A 10 -7.97 -12.82 -43.24
C ILE A 10 -7.97 -12.05 -44.56
N ALA A 11 -9.16 -11.80 -45.11
CA ALA A 11 -9.35 -10.87 -46.22
C ALA A 11 -9.33 -9.45 -45.65
N ALA A 12 -8.24 -8.71 -45.89
CA ALA A 12 -8.17 -7.28 -45.63
C ALA A 12 -9.00 -6.56 -46.71
N LEU A 13 -10.18 -6.07 -46.34
CA LEU A 13 -10.98 -5.19 -47.17
C LEU A 13 -10.43 -3.76 -47.01
N LEU A 14 -9.54 -3.34 -47.92
CA LEU A 14 -9.17 -1.93 -48.08
C LEU A 14 -10.36 -1.19 -48.71
N LEU A 15 -11.03 -0.33 -47.96
CA LEU A 15 -11.88 0.72 -48.54
C LEU A 15 -10.99 1.86 -49.06
N PRO A 16 -11.20 2.38 -50.28
CA PRO A 16 -10.54 3.60 -50.72
C PRO A 16 -11.12 4.81 -49.96
N VAL A 17 -10.27 5.52 -49.23
CA VAL A 17 -10.56 6.85 -48.72
C VAL A 17 -10.60 7.80 -49.92
N ALA A 18 -11.80 8.21 -50.31
CA ALA A 18 -11.99 9.34 -51.22
C ALA A 18 -11.81 10.64 -50.43
N ILE A 19 -10.70 11.35 -50.66
CA ILE A 19 -10.53 12.73 -50.21
C ILE A 19 -11.39 13.58 -51.15
N VAL A 20 -12.56 14.00 -50.69
CA VAL A 20 -13.33 15.06 -51.33
C VAL A 20 -13.06 16.32 -50.53
N THR A 21 -12.16 17.17 -51.02
CA THR A 21 -12.09 18.57 -50.60
C THR A 21 -13.35 19.26 -51.10
N SER A 22 -14.38 19.30 -50.25
CA SER A 22 -15.46 20.27 -50.38
C SER A 22 -15.11 21.45 -49.50
N CYS A 23 -14.45 22.45 -50.09
CA CYS A 23 -14.49 23.80 -49.54
C CYS A 23 -15.92 24.30 -49.70
N ASN A 24 -16.70 24.25 -48.63
CA ASN A 24 -17.91 25.07 -48.54
C ASN A 24 -17.72 25.98 -47.33
N ASN A 25 -17.34 27.23 -47.64
CA ASN A 25 -17.40 28.34 -46.71
C ASN A 25 -18.87 28.53 -46.32
N ASN A 26 -19.26 27.94 -45.20
CA ASN A 26 -20.36 28.45 -44.40
C ASN A 26 -19.77 28.68 -43.02
N ASP A 27 -19.66 29.95 -42.69
CA ASP A 27 -19.43 30.45 -41.35
C ASP A 27 -20.40 29.75 -40.38
N ASP A 28 -19.90 28.81 -39.61
CA ASP A 28 -20.39 28.50 -38.27
C ASP A 28 -19.16 28.34 -37.38
N ASP A 29 -18.52 29.48 -37.21
CA ASP A 29 -17.86 29.85 -35.96
C ASP A 29 -18.89 29.56 -34.84
N ASP A 30 -18.91 28.35 -34.28
CA ASP A 30 -19.60 28.06 -33.01
C ASP A 30 -18.81 28.74 -31.89
N ILE A 31 -18.97 30.06 -31.80
CA ILE A 31 -18.40 30.91 -30.76
C ILE A 31 -19.22 30.83 -29.47
N ASN A 32 -20.14 29.86 -29.33
CA ASN A 32 -21.10 29.78 -28.24
C ASN A 32 -21.04 28.51 -27.39
N GLY A 33 -19.93 27.74 -27.42
CA GLY A 33 -19.70 26.68 -26.43
C GLY A 33 -20.84 25.66 -26.33
N ASN A 34 -21.45 25.33 -27.47
CA ASN A 34 -22.67 24.53 -27.57
C ASN A 34 -22.40 23.03 -27.79
N GLU A 35 -21.21 22.55 -27.41
CA GLU A 35 -20.93 21.12 -27.38
C GLU A 35 -21.54 20.48 -26.12
N SER A 36 -22.07 19.26 -26.29
CA SER A 36 -22.54 18.45 -25.17
C SER A 36 -21.36 18.13 -24.23
N PRO A 37 -21.53 18.27 -22.90
CA PRO A 37 -20.47 17.93 -21.97
C PRO A 37 -20.08 16.45 -22.09
N VAL A 38 -18.80 16.14 -21.88
CA VAL A 38 -18.29 14.76 -21.81
C VAL A 38 -17.45 14.58 -20.55
N ALA A 39 -17.51 13.39 -19.92
CA ALA A 39 -16.61 13.07 -18.83
C ALA A 39 -15.24 12.64 -19.38
N LEU A 40 -14.20 13.38 -19.02
CA LEU A 40 -12.81 13.18 -19.43
C LEU A 40 -12.09 12.13 -18.58
N SER A 41 -12.44 12.03 -17.30
CA SER A 41 -11.83 11.08 -16.37
C SER A 41 -12.75 10.79 -15.18
N THR A 42 -12.53 9.62 -14.56
CA THR A 42 -13.23 9.21 -13.34
C THR A 42 -12.28 8.75 -12.25
N THR A 43 -12.71 8.88 -11.00
CA THR A 43 -12.12 8.20 -9.86
C THR A 43 -13.19 7.36 -9.17
N PRO A 44 -12.98 6.05 -8.96
CA PRO A 44 -11.95 5.22 -9.60
C PRO A 44 -12.04 5.23 -11.13
N GLN A 45 -10.97 4.83 -11.80
CA GLN A 45 -11.00 4.60 -13.25
C GLN A 45 -11.95 3.43 -13.56
N ASN A 46 -12.58 3.46 -14.74
CA ASN A 46 -13.47 2.39 -15.15
C ASN A 46 -12.79 1.00 -15.10
N ASN A 47 -13.49 0.03 -14.53
CA ASN A 47 -13.07 -1.35 -14.26
C ASN A 47 -11.92 -1.52 -13.26
N THR A 48 -11.65 -0.52 -12.42
CA THR A 48 -10.67 -0.68 -11.33
C THR A 48 -11.15 -1.73 -10.33
N THR A 49 -10.28 -2.66 -9.95
CA THR A 49 -10.51 -3.62 -8.86
C THR A 49 -9.74 -3.20 -7.60
N ASN A 50 -10.05 -3.80 -6.45
CA ASN A 50 -9.41 -3.51 -5.16
C ASN A 50 -9.48 -2.03 -4.77
N THR A 51 -10.63 -1.41 -5.02
CA THR A 51 -10.87 -0.02 -4.62
C THR A 51 -11.15 0.06 -3.12
N GLU A 52 -10.56 1.04 -2.45
CA GLU A 52 -10.82 1.34 -1.03
C GLU A 52 -12.31 1.51 -0.75
N ARG A 53 -12.82 0.93 0.34
CA ARG A 53 -14.27 0.96 0.64
C ARG A 53 -14.80 2.34 1.04
N ASN A 54 -13.93 3.28 1.41
CA ASN A 54 -14.26 4.67 1.73
C ASN A 54 -13.99 5.64 0.57
N ILE A 55 -13.87 5.14 -0.66
CA ILE A 55 -13.55 5.94 -1.84
C ILE A 55 -14.56 7.07 -2.08
N VAL A 56 -14.06 8.25 -2.45
CA VAL A 56 -14.87 9.32 -3.04
C VAL A 56 -14.92 9.10 -4.55
N VAL A 57 -16.13 8.95 -5.08
CA VAL A 57 -16.37 8.68 -6.50
C VAL A 57 -16.47 10.02 -7.23
N SER A 58 -15.80 10.19 -8.37
CA SER A 58 -15.81 11.47 -9.10
C SER A 58 -15.78 11.31 -10.62
N ALA A 59 -16.28 12.35 -11.30
CA ALA A 59 -16.19 12.54 -12.74
C ALA A 59 -15.74 13.98 -13.05
N THR A 60 -14.74 14.13 -13.92
CA THR A 60 -14.27 15.43 -14.43
C THR A 60 -14.82 15.65 -15.84
N PHE A 61 -15.50 16.76 -16.07
CA PHE A 61 -16.13 17.06 -17.37
C PHE A 61 -15.25 17.95 -18.27
N SER A 62 -15.57 17.99 -19.57
CA SER A 62 -14.93 18.83 -20.58
C SER A 62 -15.20 20.32 -20.43
N GLN A 63 -16.28 20.68 -19.74
CA GLN A 63 -16.70 22.06 -19.50
C GLN A 63 -17.41 22.21 -18.14
N ALA A 64 -17.67 23.45 -17.74
CA ALA A 64 -18.45 23.75 -16.54
C ALA A 64 -19.91 23.28 -16.71
N MET A 65 -20.40 22.58 -15.70
CA MET A 65 -21.76 22.03 -15.57
C MET A 65 -22.64 23.01 -14.79
N ASP A 66 -23.95 22.91 -14.99
CA ASP A 66 -24.94 23.59 -14.14
C ASP A 66 -24.94 22.91 -12.76
N PRO A 67 -24.56 23.61 -11.67
CA PRO A 67 -24.49 23.04 -10.34
C PRO A 67 -25.85 22.52 -9.82
N THR A 68 -26.97 23.03 -10.33
CA THR A 68 -28.31 22.57 -9.94
C THR A 68 -28.68 21.24 -10.61
N SER A 69 -28.07 20.95 -11.76
CA SER A 69 -28.26 19.71 -12.51
C SER A 69 -27.38 18.56 -12.01
N ILE A 70 -26.37 18.82 -11.20
CA ILE A 70 -25.50 17.81 -10.57
C ILE A 70 -25.96 17.60 -9.12
N ASN A 71 -26.75 16.55 -8.89
CA ASN A 71 -27.36 16.27 -7.60
C ASN A 71 -27.57 14.76 -7.41
N SER A 72 -28.24 14.36 -6.34
CA SER A 72 -28.44 12.94 -5.99
C SER A 72 -29.32 12.15 -6.95
N THR A 73 -30.03 12.79 -7.90
CA THR A 73 -30.80 12.09 -8.93
C THR A 73 -30.00 11.92 -10.23
N SER A 74 -29.10 12.86 -10.52
CA SER A 74 -28.29 12.83 -11.74
C SER A 74 -26.92 12.19 -11.55
N PHE A 75 -26.37 12.14 -10.34
CA PHE A 75 -25.16 11.38 -10.03
C PHE A 75 -25.46 10.33 -8.96
N THR A 76 -25.49 9.06 -9.38
CA THR A 76 -25.87 7.93 -8.53
C THR A 76 -24.77 6.88 -8.46
N LEU A 77 -24.75 6.12 -7.36
CA LEU A 77 -23.91 4.95 -7.17
C LEU A 77 -24.80 3.75 -6.80
N LYS A 78 -24.61 2.61 -7.48
CA LYS A 78 -25.39 1.39 -7.24
C LYS A 78 -24.51 0.18 -7.01
N GLN A 79 -25.00 -0.73 -6.19
CA GLN A 79 -24.52 -2.11 -6.08
C GLN A 79 -25.59 -3.03 -6.66
N GLY A 80 -25.39 -3.48 -7.90
CA GLY A 80 -26.46 -4.14 -8.65
C GLY A 80 -27.71 -3.26 -8.77
N ALA A 81 -28.84 -3.71 -8.22
CA ALA A 81 -30.09 -2.94 -8.21
C ALA A 81 -30.21 -1.97 -7.02
N SER A 82 -29.38 -2.14 -5.98
CA SER A 82 -29.46 -1.34 -4.74
C SER A 82 -28.77 0.00 -4.92
N THR A 83 -29.44 1.10 -4.55
CA THR A 83 -28.85 2.44 -4.57
C THR A 83 -28.07 2.69 -3.29
N ILE A 84 -26.85 3.19 -3.41
CA ILE A 84 -25.99 3.58 -2.29
C ILE A 84 -26.29 5.02 -1.92
N ALA A 85 -26.45 5.29 -0.62
CA ALA A 85 -26.63 6.64 -0.12
C ALA A 85 -25.30 7.40 -0.11
N GLY A 86 -25.34 8.66 -0.51
CA GLY A 86 -24.17 9.53 -0.56
C GLY A 86 -24.53 11.00 -0.73
N VAL A 87 -23.54 11.85 -0.55
CA VAL A 87 -23.63 13.29 -0.76
C VAL A 87 -23.01 13.62 -2.11
N VAL A 88 -23.74 14.35 -2.95
CA VAL A 88 -23.23 14.86 -4.23
C VAL A 88 -22.80 16.30 -4.07
N THR A 89 -21.59 16.62 -4.52
CA THR A 89 -21.10 18.00 -4.62
C THR A 89 -20.50 18.27 -5.99
N TYR A 90 -20.44 19.54 -6.37
CA TYR A 90 -19.87 19.97 -7.65
C TYR A 90 -19.00 21.21 -7.44
N THR A 91 -17.77 21.18 -7.94
CA THR A 91 -16.84 22.31 -7.88
C THR A 91 -15.93 22.37 -9.11
N GLY A 92 -15.79 23.56 -9.69
CA GLY A 92 -15.03 23.74 -10.94
C GLY A 92 -15.65 22.94 -12.09
N MET A 93 -15.00 21.83 -12.46
CA MET A 93 -15.43 20.90 -13.52
C MET A 93 -15.66 19.48 -12.98
N VAL A 94 -15.62 19.29 -11.65
CA VAL A 94 -15.61 17.98 -11.00
C VAL A 94 -16.89 17.79 -10.20
N ALA A 95 -17.63 16.72 -10.56
CA ALA A 95 -18.70 16.20 -9.72
C ALA A 95 -18.14 15.11 -8.81
N THR A 96 -18.54 15.11 -7.54
CA THR A 96 -18.13 14.10 -6.57
C THR A 96 -19.34 13.51 -5.86
N PHE A 97 -19.30 12.22 -5.61
CA PHE A 97 -20.22 11.45 -4.80
C PHE A 97 -19.44 10.85 -3.63
N THR A 98 -19.81 11.24 -2.40
CA THR A 98 -19.22 10.72 -1.16
C THR A 98 -20.22 9.78 -0.49
N PRO A 99 -19.97 8.45 -0.48
CA PRO A 99 -20.81 7.51 0.24
C PRO A 99 -20.96 7.89 1.73
N VAL A 100 -22.16 7.75 2.30
CA VAL A 100 -22.40 8.06 3.73
C VAL A 100 -21.82 7.01 4.68
N SER A 101 -21.52 5.82 4.15
CA SER A 101 -20.91 4.70 4.86
C SER A 101 -19.92 3.99 3.95
N ASN A 102 -18.98 3.25 4.54
CA ASN A 102 -18.08 2.40 3.76
C ASN A 102 -18.88 1.44 2.87
N LEU A 103 -18.41 1.29 1.64
CA LEU A 103 -18.98 0.39 0.64
C LEU A 103 -18.78 -1.07 1.07
N ASN A 104 -19.69 -1.94 0.64
CA ASN A 104 -19.57 -3.38 0.87
C ASN A 104 -18.32 -3.95 0.21
N ALA A 105 -17.77 -5.01 0.78
CA ALA A 105 -16.50 -5.59 0.36
C ALA A 105 -16.64 -6.62 -0.77
N ALA A 106 -15.68 -6.68 -1.69
CA ALA A 106 -15.65 -7.54 -2.88
C ALA A 106 -16.90 -7.40 -3.76
N GLU A 107 -17.48 -6.20 -3.80
CA GLU A 107 -18.72 -5.94 -4.51
C GLU A 107 -18.48 -5.01 -5.70
N LEU A 108 -19.23 -5.24 -6.78
CA LEU A 108 -19.19 -4.40 -7.98
C LEU A 108 -20.13 -3.22 -7.80
N PHE A 109 -19.58 -2.01 -7.92
CA PHE A 109 -20.33 -0.77 -7.90
C PHE A 109 -20.34 -0.13 -9.29
N THR A 110 -21.50 0.40 -9.68
CA THR A 110 -21.67 1.17 -10.91
C THR A 110 -22.06 2.59 -10.53
N ALA A 111 -21.24 3.54 -10.97
CA ALA A 111 -21.52 4.96 -10.88
C ALA A 111 -22.13 5.44 -12.21
N THR A 112 -23.14 6.28 -12.12
CA THR A 112 -23.86 6.82 -13.29
C THR A 112 -24.04 8.31 -13.13
N VAL A 113 -23.61 9.08 -14.14
CA VAL A 113 -24.09 10.45 -14.36
C VAL A 113 -25.13 10.39 -15.47
N THR A 114 -26.38 10.75 -15.17
CA THR A 114 -27.51 10.62 -16.09
C THR A 114 -27.57 11.76 -17.09
N THR A 115 -28.33 11.56 -18.17
CA THR A 115 -28.62 12.62 -19.16
C THR A 115 -29.34 13.84 -18.59
N ASP A 116 -29.80 13.85 -17.33
CA ASP A 116 -30.38 15.05 -16.70
C ASP A 116 -29.30 16.10 -16.33
N ALA A 117 -28.03 15.69 -16.26
CA ALA A 117 -26.91 16.59 -16.03
C ALA A 117 -26.69 17.50 -17.25
N LYS A 118 -26.47 18.78 -17.00
CA LYS A 118 -26.33 19.81 -18.03
C LYS A 118 -25.04 20.58 -17.90
N SER A 119 -24.51 21.05 -19.02
CA SER A 119 -23.53 22.12 -19.04
C SER A 119 -24.14 23.40 -18.48
N SER A 120 -23.29 24.34 -18.07
CA SER A 120 -23.70 25.70 -17.70
C SER A 120 -24.39 26.46 -18.85
N ALA A 121 -24.19 26.03 -20.10
CA ALA A 121 -24.90 26.52 -21.29
C ALA A 121 -26.26 25.82 -21.53
N GLY A 122 -26.64 24.86 -20.67
CA GLY A 122 -27.92 24.15 -20.73
C GLY A 122 -27.95 22.89 -21.60
N MET A 123 -26.81 22.48 -22.15
CA MET A 123 -26.71 21.27 -22.99
C MET A 123 -26.64 20.01 -22.14
N PHE A 124 -27.46 19.02 -22.45
CA PHE A 124 -27.49 17.74 -21.75
C PHE A 124 -26.29 16.86 -22.12
N LEU A 125 -25.93 15.90 -21.25
CA LEU A 125 -25.09 14.78 -21.66
C LEU A 125 -25.77 14.01 -22.81
N GLU A 126 -24.99 13.61 -23.81
CA GLU A 126 -25.51 12.86 -24.96
C GLU A 126 -26.03 11.46 -24.57
N ASN A 127 -25.34 10.82 -23.62
CA ASN A 127 -25.70 9.52 -23.05
C ASN A 127 -25.44 9.53 -21.54
N ASN A 128 -26.04 8.58 -20.82
CA ASN A 128 -25.60 8.30 -19.45
C ASN A 128 -24.12 7.94 -19.48
N TYR A 129 -23.36 8.56 -18.59
CA TYR A 129 -21.97 8.19 -18.39
C TYR A 129 -21.89 7.18 -17.25
N GLU A 130 -21.50 5.96 -17.58
CA GLU A 130 -21.44 4.84 -16.64
C GLU A 130 -20.03 4.28 -16.53
N TRP A 131 -19.58 4.03 -15.31
CA TRP A 131 -18.35 3.30 -15.04
C TRP A 131 -18.52 2.43 -13.81
N SER A 132 -17.74 1.35 -13.76
CA SER A 132 -17.77 0.41 -12.65
C SER A 132 -16.42 0.25 -11.98
N PHE A 133 -16.44 -0.14 -10.71
CA PHE A 133 -15.27 -0.53 -9.95
C PHE A 133 -15.64 -1.60 -8.92
N THR A 134 -14.69 -2.44 -8.55
CA THR A 134 -14.87 -3.46 -7.51
C THR A 134 -14.13 -3.02 -6.26
N THR A 135 -14.82 -3.04 -5.12
CA THR A 135 -14.21 -2.75 -3.83
C THR A 135 -13.30 -3.88 -3.36
N GLU A 136 -12.37 -3.56 -2.46
CA GLU A 136 -11.56 -4.56 -1.76
C GLU A 136 -12.41 -5.60 -1.01
N GLY A 137 -11.89 -6.83 -0.87
CA GLY A 137 -12.56 -7.92 -0.16
C GLY A 137 -12.65 -7.70 1.35
N ASN A 138 -13.42 -8.58 2.02
CA ASN A 138 -13.30 -8.66 3.48
C ASN A 138 -11.95 -9.30 3.78
N PRO A 139 -11.19 -8.81 4.76
CA PRO A 139 -10.02 -9.53 5.22
C PRO A 139 -10.42 -10.95 5.54
N SER A 140 -9.78 -11.92 4.88
CA SER A 140 -9.80 -13.28 5.39
C SER A 140 -9.23 -13.24 6.81
N SER A 141 -9.82 -13.97 7.76
CA SER A 141 -9.23 -14.16 9.08
C SER A 141 -7.80 -14.68 8.87
N THR A 142 -6.82 -13.81 9.08
CA THR A 142 -5.43 -14.07 8.74
C THR A 142 -4.70 -14.37 10.03
N ASP A 143 -4.14 -15.57 10.14
CA ASP A 143 -3.32 -15.91 11.30
C ASP A 143 -2.05 -15.05 11.30
N ALA A 144 -1.66 -14.56 12.48
CA ALA A 144 -0.41 -13.84 12.66
C ALA A 144 0.79 -14.70 12.22
N VAL A 145 1.86 -14.05 11.76
CA VAL A 145 3.11 -14.75 11.42
C VAL A 145 3.81 -15.16 12.71
N ASN A 146 4.09 -16.45 12.88
CA ASN A 146 4.75 -16.94 14.08
C ASN A 146 6.26 -16.63 14.03
N LEU A 147 6.70 -15.69 14.87
CA LEU A 147 8.11 -15.30 14.98
C LEU A 147 8.97 -16.30 15.77
N GLY A 148 8.35 -17.16 16.57
CA GLY A 148 9.01 -17.99 17.59
C GLY A 148 10.12 -17.25 18.34
N ALA A 149 11.32 -17.81 18.41
CA ALA A 149 12.44 -17.21 19.16
C ALA A 149 12.91 -15.85 18.63
N SER A 150 12.67 -15.54 17.35
CA SER A 150 13.00 -14.21 16.79
C SER A 150 12.13 -13.09 17.39
N GLY A 151 10.93 -13.41 17.89
CA GLY A 151 10.01 -12.45 18.51
C GLY A 151 10.51 -11.86 19.83
N ASN A 152 11.55 -12.44 20.43
CA ASN A 152 12.16 -11.93 21.65
C ASN A 152 13.01 -10.67 21.41
N TYR A 153 13.45 -10.43 20.18
CA TYR A 153 14.39 -9.37 19.83
C TYR A 153 13.70 -8.14 19.27
N LEU A 154 14.21 -6.96 19.61
CA LEU A 154 13.92 -5.71 18.90
C LEU A 154 14.63 -5.71 17.54
N ILE A 155 15.89 -6.11 17.53
CA ILE A 155 16.71 -6.23 16.31
C ILE A 155 17.32 -7.62 16.27
N LEU A 156 17.14 -8.33 15.16
CA LEU A 156 17.86 -9.57 14.87
C LEU A 156 18.44 -9.46 13.47
N ALA A 157 19.76 -9.58 13.35
CA ALA A 157 20.48 -9.46 12.09
C ALA A 157 21.45 -10.62 11.88
N LYS A 158 21.90 -10.83 10.65
CA LYS A 158 22.88 -11.90 10.33
C LYS A 158 24.30 -11.41 10.12
N THR A 159 24.48 -10.23 9.53
CA THR A 159 25.79 -9.76 9.05
C THR A 159 26.32 -8.54 9.80
N ALA A 160 25.46 -7.60 10.22
CA ALA A 160 25.88 -6.44 11.01
C ALA A 160 24.72 -5.74 11.72
N ILE A 161 25.04 -5.05 12.81
CA ILE A 161 24.19 -4.01 13.41
C ILE A 161 25.06 -2.77 13.57
N ASN A 162 24.85 -1.75 12.75
CA ASN A 162 25.66 -0.54 12.78
C ASN A 162 24.83 0.65 13.20
N ASN A 163 25.33 1.42 14.16
CA ASN A 163 24.67 2.61 14.67
C ASN A 163 25.56 3.84 14.48
N SER A 164 25.00 4.89 13.92
CA SER A 164 25.55 6.24 13.95
C SER A 164 24.76 7.09 14.94
N GLY A 165 25.39 8.08 15.58
CA GLY A 165 24.73 8.91 16.59
C GLY A 165 24.28 8.15 17.84
N THR A 166 23.41 8.77 18.65
CA THR A 166 22.87 8.18 19.88
C THR A 166 21.44 7.72 19.68
N SER A 167 21.23 6.41 19.74
CA SER A 167 19.93 5.76 19.66
C SER A 167 19.36 5.45 21.05
N ALA A 168 18.04 5.25 21.10
CA ALA A 168 17.30 4.76 22.26
C ALA A 168 16.55 3.48 21.87
N LEU A 169 17.10 2.33 22.25
CA LEU A 169 16.65 1.01 21.80
C LEU A 169 16.03 0.26 22.98
N THR A 170 14.74 -0.07 22.90
CA THR A 170 14.02 -0.77 23.98
C THR A 170 13.69 -2.19 23.56
N GLY A 171 14.50 -3.14 24.02
CA GLY A 171 14.45 -4.56 23.69
C GLY A 171 15.83 -5.12 23.32
N ASP A 172 15.92 -6.45 23.22
CA ASP A 172 17.19 -7.15 22.99
C ASP A 172 17.64 -7.05 21.52
N LEU A 173 18.95 -7.02 21.31
CA LEU A 173 19.60 -7.05 20.00
C LEU A 173 20.32 -8.38 19.83
N GLY A 174 20.18 -9.01 18.66
CA GLY A 174 20.83 -10.28 18.33
C GLY A 174 21.58 -10.21 16.99
N LEU A 175 22.80 -10.73 16.95
CA LEU A 175 23.59 -10.87 15.72
C LEU A 175 24.14 -12.28 15.57
N SER A 176 23.73 -13.00 14.52
CA SER A 176 24.27 -14.34 14.23
C SER A 176 24.10 -14.72 12.76
N PRO A 177 25.10 -15.29 12.09
CA PRO A 177 26.31 -15.88 12.66
C PRO A 177 27.49 -14.91 12.83
N ALA A 178 27.32 -13.62 12.50
CA ALA A 178 28.39 -12.65 12.67
C ALA A 178 28.75 -12.43 14.16
N ALA A 179 30.04 -12.16 14.39
CA ALA A 179 30.61 -11.91 15.71
C ALA A 179 30.26 -10.50 16.23
N THR A 180 30.43 -10.29 17.54
CA THR A 180 30.20 -9.02 18.25
C THR A 180 30.91 -7.84 17.59
N SER A 181 32.07 -8.07 16.95
CA SER A 181 32.84 -7.04 16.22
C SER A 181 32.09 -6.38 15.04
N TYR A 182 31.02 -7.00 14.55
CA TYR A 182 30.13 -6.43 13.52
C TYR A 182 28.97 -5.62 14.10
N ILE A 183 28.90 -5.50 15.43
CA ILE A 183 28.05 -4.55 16.14
C ILE A 183 28.86 -3.30 16.44
N THR A 184 28.52 -2.18 15.81
CA THR A 184 29.31 -0.94 15.89
C THR A 184 28.49 0.26 16.33
N GLY A 185 29.15 1.25 16.95
CA GLY A 185 28.53 2.52 17.35
C GLY A 185 27.59 2.47 18.56
N LEU A 186 27.54 1.33 19.27
CA LEU A 186 26.77 1.17 20.50
C LEU A 186 27.59 1.33 21.78
N SER A 187 28.93 1.41 21.70
CA SER A 187 29.82 1.47 22.86
C SER A 187 29.53 0.34 23.87
N LEU A 188 29.65 -0.90 23.39
CA LEU A 188 29.29 -2.08 24.17
C LEU A 188 30.18 -2.25 25.41
N THR A 189 29.56 -2.71 26.50
CA THR A 189 30.24 -3.23 27.69
C THR A 189 29.96 -4.72 27.79
N ASP A 190 31.01 -5.53 27.67
CA ASP A 190 30.90 -6.99 27.60
C ASP A 190 30.69 -7.62 28.98
N PHE A 191 29.85 -8.65 29.01
CA PHE A 191 29.60 -9.54 30.15
C PHE A 191 29.69 -11.00 29.67
N THR A 192 29.62 -11.95 30.61
CA THR A 192 29.57 -13.37 30.24
C THR A 192 28.24 -13.70 29.55
N GLY A 193 28.31 -13.96 28.25
CA GLY A 193 27.17 -14.41 27.43
C GLY A 193 26.31 -13.28 26.83
N TYR A 194 26.57 -12.02 27.18
CA TYR A 194 25.85 -10.86 26.62
C TYR A 194 26.70 -9.60 26.75
N ALA A 195 26.31 -8.52 26.09
CA ALA A 195 26.83 -7.18 26.29
C ALA A 195 25.69 -6.21 26.61
N THR A 196 26.04 -5.02 27.09
CA THR A 196 25.11 -3.93 27.38
C THR A 196 25.57 -2.63 26.72
N SER A 197 24.66 -1.67 26.61
CA SER A 197 24.95 -0.31 26.14
C SER A 197 24.01 0.66 26.85
N ALA A 198 24.48 1.88 27.12
CA ALA A 198 23.62 2.96 27.60
C ALA A 198 22.49 3.34 26.60
N GLN A 199 22.64 2.94 25.33
CA GLN A 199 21.66 3.14 24.27
C GLN A 199 20.60 2.02 24.20
N VAL A 200 20.78 0.93 24.97
CA VAL A 200 19.95 -0.28 24.88
C VAL A 200 19.33 -0.58 26.26
N THR A 201 18.01 -0.46 26.36
CA THR A 201 17.22 -1.03 27.45
C THR A 201 16.93 -2.50 27.12
N GLY A 202 17.92 -3.36 27.37
CA GLY A 202 17.93 -4.76 26.98
C GLY A 202 19.35 -5.34 26.94
N GLN A 203 19.49 -6.53 26.38
CA GLN A 203 20.78 -7.20 26.16
C GLN A 203 21.19 -7.12 24.69
N VAL A 204 22.50 -7.07 24.46
CA VAL A 204 23.10 -7.24 23.13
C VAL A 204 23.77 -8.61 23.08
N LEU A 205 23.36 -9.45 22.15
CA LEU A 205 23.79 -10.84 22.03
C LEU A 205 24.44 -11.07 20.66
N ALA A 206 25.55 -11.80 20.60
CA ALA A 206 26.21 -12.16 19.35
C ALA A 206 26.77 -13.59 19.35
N ALA A 207 27.07 -14.11 18.17
CA ALA A 207 27.40 -15.52 17.95
C ALA A 207 28.72 -16.00 18.58
N ASP A 208 29.64 -15.10 18.92
CA ASP A 208 30.94 -15.39 19.53
C ASP A 208 30.94 -15.28 21.07
N MET A 209 29.78 -15.03 21.67
CA MET A 209 29.62 -14.96 23.12
C MET A 209 29.55 -16.35 23.78
N ALA A 210 29.74 -16.39 25.10
CA ALA A 210 29.68 -17.64 25.86
C ALA A 210 28.30 -18.32 25.80
N ASP A 211 28.28 -19.65 25.96
CA ASP A 211 27.04 -20.42 26.02
C ASP A 211 26.08 -19.94 27.13
N PRO A 212 24.76 -19.98 26.91
CA PRO A 212 24.03 -20.59 25.77
C PRO A 212 23.71 -19.62 24.62
N THR A 213 24.40 -18.49 24.52
CA THR A 213 24.05 -17.42 23.56
C THR A 213 24.14 -17.83 22.10
N PRO A 214 25.20 -18.53 21.62
CA PRO A 214 25.31 -18.90 20.21
C PRO A 214 24.17 -19.81 19.73
N ILE A 215 23.78 -20.81 20.54
CA ILE A 215 22.69 -21.73 20.17
C ILE A 215 21.33 -21.03 20.20
N THR A 216 21.12 -20.14 21.19
CA THR A 216 19.88 -19.35 21.29
C THR A 216 19.70 -18.44 20.07
N LEU A 217 20.78 -17.78 19.63
CA LEU A 217 20.74 -16.94 18.43
C LEU A 217 20.58 -17.74 17.14
N THR A 218 21.20 -18.92 17.05
CA THR A 218 21.01 -19.82 15.89
C THR A 218 19.52 -20.17 15.72
N THR A 219 18.85 -20.60 16.80
CA THR A 219 17.40 -20.85 16.77
C THR A 219 16.60 -19.59 16.45
N ALA A 220 16.95 -18.43 17.00
CA ALA A 220 16.27 -17.19 16.68
C ALA A 220 16.36 -16.84 15.18
N VAL A 221 17.53 -17.00 14.57
CA VAL A 221 17.74 -16.73 13.13
C VAL A 221 16.99 -17.73 12.25
N GLU A 222 16.96 -19.01 12.61
CA GLU A 222 16.16 -20.03 11.91
C GLU A 222 14.66 -19.72 11.96
N ASN A 223 14.17 -19.28 13.12
CA ASN A 223 12.78 -18.86 13.29
C ASN A 223 12.47 -17.58 12.51
N MET A 224 13.40 -16.63 12.41
CA MET A 224 13.25 -15.45 11.55
C MET A 224 13.12 -15.84 10.07
N ILE A 225 13.94 -16.77 9.59
CA ILE A 225 13.86 -17.27 8.22
C ILE A 225 12.53 -18.00 7.98
N THR A 226 12.09 -18.81 8.95
CA THR A 226 10.78 -19.48 8.91
C THR A 226 9.64 -18.45 8.84
N ALA A 227 9.66 -17.42 9.69
CA ALA A 227 8.66 -16.36 9.69
C ALA A 227 8.63 -15.57 8.36
N TYR A 228 9.81 -15.25 7.80
CA TYR A 228 9.92 -14.64 6.48
C TYR A 228 9.25 -15.51 5.40
N ASN A 229 9.55 -16.81 5.38
CA ASN A 229 9.01 -17.73 4.38
C ASN A 229 7.50 -17.96 4.56
N ASP A 230 7.00 -18.00 5.80
CA ASP A 230 5.57 -18.06 6.10
C ASP A 230 4.85 -16.82 5.54
N ALA A 231 5.33 -15.62 5.90
CA ALA A 231 4.76 -14.36 5.43
C ALA A 231 4.78 -14.26 3.89
N ALA A 232 5.91 -14.58 3.24
CA ALA A 232 6.06 -14.57 1.79
C ALA A 232 5.19 -15.64 1.08
N GLY A 233 4.90 -16.74 1.78
CA GLY A 233 4.18 -17.91 1.25
C GLY A 233 2.66 -17.84 1.38
N ARG A 234 2.10 -16.84 2.08
CA ARG A 234 0.64 -16.68 2.18
C ARG A 234 0.01 -16.50 0.80
N SER A 235 -0.95 -17.36 0.46
CA SER A 235 -1.54 -17.44 -0.90
C SER A 235 -2.91 -16.76 -1.04
N ALA A 236 -3.62 -16.55 0.07
CA ALA A 236 -4.90 -15.85 0.10
C ALA A 236 -4.68 -14.33 0.07
N VAL A 237 -4.30 -13.79 -1.09
CA VAL A 237 -4.05 -12.36 -1.28
C VAL A 237 -5.38 -11.61 -1.38
N ASP A 238 -5.64 -10.71 -0.44
CA ASP A 238 -6.83 -9.83 -0.43
C ASP A 238 -6.61 -8.59 -1.32
N PHE A 239 -5.36 -8.10 -1.40
CA PHE A 239 -5.00 -6.90 -2.15
C PHE A 239 -3.79 -7.16 -3.05
N LEU A 240 -3.96 -7.01 -4.36
CA LEU A 240 -2.87 -7.15 -5.33
C LEU A 240 -2.48 -5.80 -5.92
N ASP A 241 -1.18 -5.49 -5.86
CA ASP A 241 -0.53 -4.33 -6.45
C ASP A 241 -1.23 -2.99 -6.13
N LEU A 242 -1.77 -2.87 -4.90
CA LEU A 242 -2.53 -1.69 -4.46
C LEU A 242 -1.71 -0.40 -4.68
N GLY A 243 -2.33 0.58 -5.33
CA GLY A 243 -1.67 1.86 -5.65
C GLY A 243 -0.45 1.71 -6.56
N THR A 244 -0.30 0.58 -7.26
CA THR A 244 0.87 0.25 -8.09
C THR A 244 2.20 0.33 -7.32
N GLY A 245 2.15 0.10 -6.01
CA GLY A 245 3.31 0.21 -5.10
C GLY A 245 3.41 1.56 -4.39
N ASN A 246 2.67 2.60 -4.77
CA ASN A 246 2.58 3.83 -3.98
C ASN A 246 1.34 3.79 -3.07
N ILE A 247 1.57 3.68 -1.77
CA ILE A 247 0.49 3.60 -0.77
C ILE A 247 0.34 4.86 0.08
N GLY A 248 1.04 5.95 -0.24
CA GLY A 248 0.93 7.20 0.50
C GLY A 248 -0.51 7.73 0.53
N GLY A 249 -0.98 8.17 1.70
CA GLY A 249 -2.32 8.69 1.92
C GLY A 249 -3.41 7.63 2.13
N LYS A 250 -3.09 6.34 1.97
CA LYS A 250 -4.08 5.26 2.06
C LYS A 250 -4.42 4.90 3.50
N THR A 251 -5.62 4.36 3.68
CA THR A 251 -6.04 3.63 4.89
C THR A 251 -6.10 2.15 4.58
N LEU A 252 -5.26 1.35 5.24
CA LEU A 252 -5.11 -0.08 5.00
C LEU A 252 -5.95 -0.86 6.00
N SER A 253 -6.98 -1.54 5.53
CA SER A 253 -7.77 -2.49 6.33
C SER A 253 -6.99 -3.79 6.55
N PRO A 254 -7.40 -4.66 7.49
CA PRO A 254 -6.74 -5.94 7.71
C PRO A 254 -6.65 -6.77 6.43
N GLY A 255 -5.71 -7.72 6.39
CA GLY A 255 -5.58 -8.70 5.31
C GLY A 255 -4.16 -8.86 4.78
N ILE A 256 -4.06 -9.65 3.72
CA ILE A 256 -2.82 -9.96 3.02
C ILE A 256 -2.73 -9.09 1.75
N TYR A 257 -1.69 -8.29 1.68
CA TYR A 257 -1.36 -7.44 0.54
C TYR A 257 -0.14 -7.99 -0.17
N LYS A 258 -0.15 -7.95 -1.49
CA LYS A 258 0.95 -8.39 -2.33
C LYS A 258 1.30 -7.35 -3.36
N TRP A 259 2.59 -7.04 -3.45
CA TRP A 259 3.18 -6.27 -4.54
C TRP A 259 4.26 -7.07 -5.24
N ASN A 260 4.22 -7.06 -6.58
CA ASN A 260 5.26 -7.65 -7.41
C ASN A 260 6.42 -6.66 -7.69
N ASN A 261 6.34 -5.45 -7.13
CA ASN A 261 7.27 -4.35 -7.32
C ASN A 261 7.69 -3.71 -5.99
N THR A 262 8.45 -2.62 -6.08
CA THR A 262 8.82 -1.77 -4.94
C THR A 262 7.60 -1.05 -4.37
N VAL A 263 7.50 -1.03 -3.05
CA VAL A 263 6.50 -0.24 -2.31
C VAL A 263 7.13 1.05 -1.79
N THR A 264 6.43 2.16 -2.00
CA THR A 264 6.80 3.51 -1.56
C THR A 264 5.70 4.12 -0.69
N ILE A 265 6.11 4.82 0.37
CA ILE A 265 5.23 5.54 1.30
C ILE A 265 5.68 7.02 1.33
N PRO A 266 5.28 7.84 0.34
CA PRO A 266 5.68 9.25 0.24
C PRO A 266 4.82 10.21 1.08
N ALA A 267 3.72 9.72 1.64
CA ALA A 267 2.82 10.47 2.51
C ALA A 267 2.27 9.53 3.61
N ASN A 268 1.70 10.09 4.67
CA ASN A 268 1.22 9.31 5.82
C ASN A 268 0.27 8.18 5.40
N VAL A 269 0.38 7.06 6.08
CA VAL A 269 -0.48 5.88 5.89
C VAL A 269 -1.17 5.55 7.19
N THR A 270 -2.44 5.19 7.10
CA THR A 270 -3.20 4.71 8.26
C THR A 270 -3.38 3.20 8.14
N ILE A 271 -3.18 2.46 9.23
CA ILE A 271 -3.53 1.05 9.34
C ILE A 271 -4.69 0.97 10.33
N SER A 272 -5.83 0.45 9.87
CA SER A 272 -7.11 0.55 10.58
C SER A 272 -7.77 -0.80 10.76
N GLY A 273 -7.91 -1.24 12.00
CA GLY A 273 -8.61 -2.46 12.35
C GLY A 273 -8.63 -2.67 13.86
N SER A 274 -9.17 -3.81 14.30
CA SER A 274 -9.27 -4.20 15.70
C SER A 274 -7.91 -4.62 16.29
N SER A 275 -7.86 -4.81 17.60
CA SER A 275 -6.66 -5.31 18.30
C SER A 275 -6.29 -6.75 17.97
N THR A 276 -7.19 -7.52 17.36
CA THR A 276 -6.97 -8.91 16.96
C THR A 276 -6.72 -9.07 15.46
N ASP A 277 -6.92 -8.02 14.69
CA ASP A 277 -6.75 -8.06 13.25
C ASP A 277 -5.26 -8.14 12.88
N VAL A 278 -4.98 -8.70 11.69
CA VAL A 278 -3.63 -8.97 11.20
C VAL A 278 -3.44 -8.36 9.80
N TRP A 279 -2.23 -7.83 9.57
CA TRP A 279 -1.78 -7.31 8.28
C TRP A 279 -0.51 -8.02 7.85
N ILE A 280 -0.48 -8.53 6.63
CA ILE A 280 0.73 -9.10 6.03
C ILE A 280 0.97 -8.41 4.70
N PHE A 281 2.07 -7.66 4.62
CA PHE A 281 2.50 -6.97 3.41
C PHE A 281 3.64 -7.76 2.77
N GLN A 282 3.38 -8.40 1.63
CA GLN A 282 4.35 -9.12 0.81
C GLN A 282 4.92 -8.20 -0.28
N ILE A 283 6.20 -7.90 -0.21
CA ILE A 283 6.87 -6.94 -1.10
C ILE A 283 8.00 -7.65 -1.83
N ALA A 284 7.85 -7.82 -3.15
CA ALA A 284 8.81 -8.55 -3.99
C ALA A 284 10.12 -7.80 -4.25
N GLU A 285 10.14 -6.48 -4.06
CA GLU A 285 11.34 -5.66 -4.17
C GLU A 285 11.57 -4.87 -2.87
N ASN A 286 11.84 -3.56 -2.97
CA ASN A 286 12.19 -2.71 -1.84
C ASN A 286 10.95 -2.11 -1.15
N LEU A 287 11.12 -1.72 0.11
CA LEU A 287 10.17 -0.88 0.85
C LEU A 287 10.85 0.45 1.18
N THR A 288 10.27 1.57 0.74
CA THR A 288 10.84 2.91 0.98
C THR A 288 9.81 3.85 1.61
N ILE A 289 10.14 4.40 2.78
CA ILE A 289 9.33 5.39 3.49
C ILE A 289 10.05 6.73 3.40
N SER A 290 9.37 7.76 2.94
CA SER A 290 9.97 9.10 2.81
C SER A 290 10.19 9.76 4.17
N SER A 291 11.07 10.75 4.23
CA SER A 291 11.36 11.52 5.44
C SER A 291 10.10 12.17 6.03
N ALA A 292 10.04 12.23 7.36
CA ALA A 292 8.93 12.80 8.15
C ALA A 292 7.54 12.18 7.91
N VAL A 293 7.45 11.06 7.20
CA VAL A 293 6.20 10.32 7.00
C VAL A 293 5.92 9.42 8.21
N SER A 294 4.65 9.34 8.60
CA SER A 294 4.20 8.49 9.71
C SER A 294 3.23 7.42 9.24
N ILE A 295 3.42 6.20 9.74
CA ILE A 295 2.40 5.15 9.74
C ILE A 295 1.61 5.28 11.05
N THR A 296 0.28 5.38 10.97
CA THR A 296 -0.59 5.57 12.14
C THR A 296 -1.54 4.40 12.31
N LEU A 297 -1.68 3.90 13.54
CA LEU A 297 -2.62 2.83 13.89
C LEU A 297 -3.92 3.42 14.45
N ILE A 298 -5.07 2.95 13.94
CA ILE A 298 -6.40 3.32 14.47
C ILE A 298 -7.29 2.07 14.66
N GLY A 299 -8.42 2.24 15.35
CA GLY A 299 -9.41 1.18 15.56
C GLY A 299 -9.01 0.11 16.60
N GLY A 300 -7.82 0.22 17.18
CA GLY A 300 -7.24 -0.76 18.10
C GLY A 300 -6.13 -1.60 17.49
N ALA A 301 -5.80 -1.40 16.21
CA ALA A 301 -4.70 -2.09 15.53
C ALA A 301 -3.40 -2.02 16.33
N GLN A 302 -2.66 -3.13 16.37
CA GLN A 302 -1.43 -3.28 17.15
C GLN A 302 -0.24 -3.59 16.25
N ALA A 303 0.90 -2.93 16.51
CA ALA A 303 2.16 -3.17 15.81
C ALA A 303 2.59 -4.65 15.83
N SER A 304 2.25 -5.38 16.88
CA SER A 304 2.53 -6.82 17.02
C SER A 304 1.85 -7.70 15.98
N ASN A 305 0.80 -7.20 15.32
CA ASN A 305 0.01 -7.94 14.33
C ASN A 305 0.25 -7.47 12.89
N ILE A 306 1.25 -6.62 12.67
CA ILE A 306 1.56 -6.03 11.36
C ILE A 306 2.91 -6.57 10.90
N PHE A 307 2.93 -7.28 9.78
CA PHE A 307 4.11 -7.96 9.26
C PHE A 307 4.45 -7.44 7.86
N TRP A 308 5.66 -6.94 7.71
CA TRP A 308 6.21 -6.43 6.45
C TRP A 308 7.29 -7.39 5.96
N GLN A 309 6.93 -8.28 5.04
CA GLN A 309 7.88 -9.15 4.36
C GLN A 309 8.46 -8.41 3.15
N VAL A 310 9.78 -8.22 3.14
CA VAL A 310 10.48 -7.44 2.09
C VAL A 310 11.60 -8.28 1.49
N ALA A 311 11.51 -8.59 0.20
CA ALA A 311 12.53 -9.38 -0.50
C ALA A 311 13.77 -8.57 -0.89
N GLY A 312 13.60 -7.26 -1.13
CA GLY A 312 14.68 -6.29 -1.26
C GLY A 312 15.09 -5.70 0.09
N GLN A 313 15.50 -4.42 0.08
CA GLN A 313 15.83 -3.68 1.30
C GLN A 313 14.63 -2.88 1.82
N ALA A 314 14.59 -2.63 3.13
CA ALA A 314 13.67 -1.68 3.74
C ALA A 314 14.44 -0.41 4.15
N THR A 315 13.96 0.76 3.73
CA THR A 315 14.55 2.07 4.04
C THR A 315 13.51 3.00 4.63
N VAL A 316 13.75 3.46 5.87
CA VAL A 316 12.90 4.42 6.58
C VAL A 316 13.61 5.77 6.64
N GLY A 317 13.02 6.78 6.00
CA GLY A 317 13.61 8.11 5.84
C GLY A 317 13.78 8.89 7.13
N THR A 318 14.57 9.97 7.07
CA THR A 318 14.87 10.84 8.22
C THR A 318 13.60 11.29 8.96
N GLY A 319 13.56 11.10 10.27
CA GLY A 319 12.45 11.53 11.13
C GLY A 319 11.10 10.86 10.83
N ALA A 320 11.06 9.80 10.01
CA ALA A 320 9.83 9.05 9.77
C ALA A 320 9.46 8.16 10.98
N HIS A 321 8.18 7.79 11.07
CA HIS A 321 7.67 6.88 12.10
C HIS A 321 7.10 5.61 11.47
N PHE A 322 7.55 4.45 11.95
CA PHE A 322 7.17 3.14 11.44
C PHE A 322 6.45 2.29 12.49
N GLU A 323 5.46 1.52 12.04
CA GLU A 323 4.65 0.62 12.87
C GLU A 323 4.69 -0.80 12.28
N GLY A 324 5.09 -1.79 13.08
CA GLY A 324 5.07 -3.20 12.73
C GLY A 324 6.42 -3.91 12.68
N ILE A 325 6.38 -5.18 12.27
CA ILE A 325 7.52 -6.10 12.24
C ILE A 325 8.06 -6.19 10.82
N ILE A 326 9.31 -5.81 10.60
CA ILE A 326 9.97 -5.92 9.29
C ILE A 326 10.73 -7.24 9.23
N LEU A 327 10.35 -8.12 8.30
CA LEU A 327 11.02 -9.35 7.91
C LEU A 327 11.72 -9.12 6.56
N SER A 328 12.99 -8.69 6.60
CA SER A 328 13.76 -8.34 5.39
C SER A 328 14.71 -9.46 4.98
N MET A 329 14.70 -9.82 3.69
CA MET A 329 15.68 -10.75 3.11
C MET A 329 17.06 -10.10 2.95
N THR A 330 17.11 -8.77 2.86
CA THR A 330 18.38 -8.03 2.77
C THR A 330 18.54 -7.10 3.96
N SER A 331 18.85 -5.83 3.73
CA SER A 331 19.15 -4.86 4.78
C SER A 331 17.90 -4.13 5.24
N ILE A 332 17.98 -3.56 6.45
CA ILE A 332 17.03 -2.59 6.97
C ILE A 332 17.82 -1.35 7.38
N THR A 333 17.43 -0.20 6.84
CA THR A 333 18.09 1.08 7.14
C THR A 333 17.07 2.06 7.71
N PHE A 334 17.33 2.56 8.91
CA PHE A 334 16.62 3.69 9.50
C PHE A 334 17.56 4.90 9.44
N GLN A 335 17.15 5.93 8.70
CA GLN A 335 17.89 7.18 8.60
C GLN A 335 17.73 8.02 9.87
N THR A 336 18.44 9.15 9.91
CA THR A 336 18.57 10.02 11.08
C THR A 336 17.24 10.25 11.81
N GLY A 337 17.16 9.88 13.09
CA GLY A 337 16.01 10.22 13.94
C GLY A 337 14.69 9.53 13.59
N ALA A 338 14.67 8.58 12.65
CA ALA A 338 13.49 7.75 12.42
C ALA A 338 13.14 6.92 13.66
N THR A 339 11.86 6.61 13.84
CA THR A 339 11.33 5.92 15.02
C THR A 339 10.51 4.70 14.66
N LEU A 340 10.39 3.75 15.60
CA LEU A 340 9.71 2.47 15.41
C LEU A 340 8.96 2.03 16.66
N ASN A 341 7.74 1.56 16.48
CA ASN A 341 7.11 0.56 17.35
C ASN A 341 7.03 -0.75 16.56
N GLY A 342 7.88 -1.71 16.88
CA GLY A 342 8.07 -2.86 16.01
C GLY A 342 9.30 -3.72 16.28
N ARG A 343 9.70 -4.48 15.26
CA ARG A 343 10.91 -5.32 15.27
C ARG A 343 11.62 -5.21 13.92
N LEU A 344 12.95 -5.25 13.93
CA LEU A 344 13.80 -5.24 12.75
C LEU A 344 14.48 -6.61 12.60
N LEU A 345 13.96 -7.46 11.73
CA LEU A 345 14.44 -8.82 11.52
C LEU A 345 15.04 -8.92 10.11
N ALA A 346 16.37 -8.81 10.02
CA ALA A 346 17.11 -8.70 8.75
C ALA A 346 17.98 -9.92 8.50
N GLN A 347 17.86 -10.53 7.33
CA GLN A 347 18.76 -11.62 6.92
C GLN A 347 20.15 -11.13 6.46
N THR A 348 20.39 -9.81 6.44
CA THR A 348 21.74 -9.23 6.34
C THR A 348 22.02 -8.26 7.49
N ALA A 349 22.01 -6.95 7.24
CA ALA A 349 22.42 -5.91 8.17
C ALA A 349 21.26 -5.00 8.58
N VAL A 350 21.37 -4.45 9.79
CA VAL A 350 20.56 -3.32 10.25
C VAL A 350 21.45 -2.10 10.44
N VAL A 351 21.07 -0.97 9.84
CA VAL A 351 21.80 0.30 9.89
C VAL A 351 20.92 1.37 10.51
N LEU A 352 21.43 2.02 11.54
CA LEU A 352 20.74 3.03 12.35
C LEU A 352 21.53 4.34 12.37
N ASP A 353 20.83 5.44 12.57
CA ASP A 353 21.38 6.78 12.79
C ASP A 353 20.52 7.55 13.80
N GLY A 354 20.88 7.49 15.09
CA GLY A 354 20.22 8.23 16.17
C GLY A 354 18.71 7.95 16.30
N ASN A 355 18.31 6.68 16.29
CA ASN A 355 16.91 6.25 16.22
C ASN A 355 16.32 5.93 17.60
N ALA A 356 15.00 6.10 17.74
CA ALA A 356 14.25 5.60 18.90
C ALA A 356 13.36 4.43 18.49
N LEU A 357 13.71 3.21 18.92
CA LEU A 357 13.04 1.97 18.51
C LEU A 357 12.54 1.21 19.73
N THR A 358 11.27 0.82 19.72
CA THR A 358 10.61 0.14 20.84
C THR A 358 9.99 -1.17 20.39
N LYS A 359 10.28 -2.26 21.11
CA LYS A 359 9.66 -3.56 20.89
C LYS A 359 8.19 -3.53 21.36
N PRO A 360 7.21 -3.95 20.53
CA PRO A 360 5.80 -4.08 20.88
C PRO A 360 5.57 -5.09 22.00
#